data_AF-A0A6G0ZDG6-F1
#
_entry.id   AF-A0A6G0ZDG6-F1
#
_cell.length_a   1.000
_cell.length_b   1.000
_cell.length_c   1.000
_cell.angle_alpha   90.00
_cell.angle_beta   90.00
_cell.angle_gamma   90.00
#
_symmetry.space_group_name_H-M   'P 1'
#
loop_
_entity.id
_entity.type
_entity.pdbx_description
1 polymer ?
#
loop_
_entity_poly.entity_id
_entity_poly.type
_entity_poly.pdbx_seq_one_letter_code
_entity_poly.pdbx_strand_id
1 'polypeptide(L)'
;ETEQFERRHNNDLRELYRRPNILSYIRSKRFEWLGHIWRADGRIIKQAMIAKMTGKRPLGRPRTRWKDSVVKDLRVLQERAQVDIAYNREEWNKFVMAALDLNGPLSCI
;
A
#
# COMPACT_ATOMS: atom_id res chain seq x y z
N GLU A 1 0.92 41.72 4.85
CA GLU A 1 -0.10 40.73 5.25
C GLU A 1 0.37 40.04 6.50
N THR A 2 -0.38 40.11 7.59
CA THR A 2 -0.05 39.45 8.85
C THR A 2 -0.29 37.95 8.69
N GLU A 3 0.77 37.14 8.71
CA GLU A 3 0.71 35.67 8.74
C GLU A 3 0.14 35.19 10.08
N GLN A 4 -1.19 35.16 10.17
CA GLN A 4 -1.91 34.71 11.35
C GLN A 4 -2.09 33.18 11.25
N PHE A 5 -1.40 32.44 12.11
CA PHE A 5 -1.51 30.98 12.17
C PHE A 5 -2.86 30.57 12.80
N GLU A 6 -3.80 30.11 11.97
CA GLU A 6 -5.10 29.60 12.41
C GLU A 6 -5.02 28.10 12.74
N ARG A 7 -5.57 27.69 13.89
CA ARG A 7 -5.71 26.27 14.24
C ARG A 7 -6.92 25.69 13.49
N ARG A 8 -6.74 24.59 12.76
CA ARG A 8 -7.81 23.89 12.02
C ARG A 8 -7.94 22.44 12.44
N HIS A 9 -9.13 21.87 12.28
CA HIS A 9 -9.35 20.44 12.51
C HIS A 9 -8.87 19.61 11.31
N ASN A 10 -8.55 18.33 11.57
CA ASN A 10 -8.10 17.41 10.52
C ASN A 10 -9.13 17.22 9.39
N ASN A 11 -10.42 17.38 9.68
CA ASN A 11 -11.48 17.29 8.66
C ASN A 11 -11.43 18.49 7.72
N ASP A 12 -11.30 19.70 8.26
CA ASP A 12 -11.16 20.95 7.49
C ASP A 12 -9.94 20.88 6.56
N LEU A 13 -8.82 20.34 7.05
CA LEU A 13 -7.61 20.15 6.25
C LEU A 13 -7.83 19.14 5.11
N ARG A 14 -8.57 18.05 5.36
CA ARG A 14 -8.87 17.04 4.32
C ARG A 14 -9.77 17.62 3.22
N GLU A 15 -10.77 18.40 3.60
CA GLU A 15 -11.68 19.07 2.66
C GLU A 15 -10.96 20.16 1.87
N LEU A 16 -10.14 20.98 2.55
CA LEU A 16 -9.40 22.08 1.93
C LEU A 16 -8.42 21.59 0.86
N TYR A 17 -7.63 20.56 1.18
CA TYR A 17 -6.61 20.07 0.27
C TYR A 17 -7.11 18.97 -0.68
N ARG A 18 -8.30 18.40 -0.42
CA ARG A 18 -8.89 17.28 -1.18
C ARG A 18 -7.91 16.13 -1.41
N ARG A 19 -6.99 15.93 -0.46
CA ARG A 19 -5.93 14.92 -0.57
C ARG A 19 -6.44 13.56 -0.09
N PRO A 20 -6.02 12.46 -0.74
CA PRO A 20 -6.35 11.13 -0.28
C PRO A 20 -5.78 10.90 1.12
N ASN A 21 -6.46 10.04 1.90
CA ASN A 21 -5.97 9.64 3.21
C ASN A 21 -4.54 9.09 3.09
N ILE A 22 -3.65 9.48 4.01
CA ILE A 22 -2.27 9.01 4.04
C ILE A 22 -2.15 7.49 4.03
N LEU A 23 -3.07 6.79 4.70
CA LEU A 23 -3.09 5.32 4.71
C LEU A 23 -3.42 4.76 3.32
N SER A 24 -4.40 5.34 2.63
CA SER A 24 -4.81 4.99 1.26
C SER A 24 -3.67 5.27 0.27
N TYR A 25 -3.01 6.41 0.42
CA TYR A 25 -1.81 6.75 -0.35
C TYR A 25 -0.69 5.73 -0.15
N ILE A 26 -0.37 5.38 1.10
CA ILE A 26 0.68 4.39 1.39
C ILE A 26 0.31 3.01 0.82
N ARG A 27 -0.96 2.58 0.91
CA ARG A 27 -1.44 1.32 0.32
C ARG A 27 -1.27 1.32 -1.20
N SER A 28 -1.68 2.41 -1.85
CA SER A 28 -1.51 2.60 -3.30
C SER A 28 -0.03 2.49 -3.72
N LYS A 29 0.88 3.17 -3.00
CA LYS A 29 2.32 3.08 -3.24
C LYS A 29 2.91 1.69 -3.01
N ARG A 30 2.40 0.94 -2.03
CA ARG A 30 2.78 -0.47 -1.85
C ARG A 30 2.40 -1.31 -3.06
N PHE A 31 1.21 -1.10 -3.65
CA PHE A 31 0.81 -1.81 -4.85
C PHE A 31 1.59 -1.40 -6.09
N GLU A 32 1.86 -0.11 -6.30
CA GLU A 32 2.74 0.34 -7.38
C GLU A 32 4.10 -0.39 -7.33
N TRP A 33 4.70 -0.43 -6.14
CA TRP A 33 6.01 -1.07 -5.95
C TRP A 33 5.94 -2.60 -6.05
N LEU A 34 4.91 -3.24 -5.50
CA LEU A 34 4.70 -4.69 -5.65
C LEU A 34 4.55 -5.09 -7.11
N GLY A 35 3.77 -4.35 -7.89
CA GLY A 35 3.62 -4.62 -9.32
C GLY A 35 4.93 -4.44 -10.07
N HIS A 36 5.74 -3.44 -9.71
CA HIS A 36 7.08 -3.27 -10.28
C HIS A 36 7.99 -4.47 -9.97
N ILE A 37 8.03 -4.92 -8.70
CA ILE A 37 8.82 -6.10 -8.30
C ILE A 37 8.35 -7.34 -9.04
N TRP A 38 7.04 -7.58 -9.13
CA TRP A 38 6.51 -8.80 -9.73
C TRP A 38 6.77 -8.90 -11.23
N ARG A 39 6.82 -7.77 -11.94
CA ARG A 39 7.16 -7.72 -13.37
C ARG A 39 8.66 -7.73 -13.64
N ALA A 40 9.51 -7.59 -12.62
CA ALA A 40 10.96 -7.59 -12.76
C ALA A 40 11.52 -9.02 -12.83
N ASP A 41 11.14 -9.75 -13.88
CA ASP A 41 11.58 -11.13 -14.09
C ASP A 41 13.09 -11.24 -14.25
N GLY A 42 13.65 -12.33 -13.71
CA GLY A 42 15.09 -12.58 -13.66
C GLY A 42 15.88 -11.65 -12.72
N ARG A 43 15.25 -10.64 -12.09
CA ARG A 43 15.94 -9.71 -11.20
C ARG A 43 15.97 -10.19 -9.74
N ILE A 44 17.06 -9.85 -9.06
CA ILE A 44 17.27 -10.16 -7.64
C ILE A 44 16.14 -9.66 -6.73
N ILE A 45 15.50 -8.54 -7.07
CA ILE A 45 14.39 -7.97 -6.29
C ILE A 45 13.18 -8.91 -6.23
N LYS A 46 12.83 -9.56 -7.35
CA LYS A 46 11.74 -10.53 -7.40
C LYS A 46 12.12 -11.81 -6.69
N GLN A 47 13.35 -12.29 -6.91
CA GLN A 47 13.89 -13.46 -6.22
C GLN A 47 13.88 -13.27 -4.69
N ALA A 48 14.33 -12.12 -4.19
CA ALA A 48 14.33 -11.79 -2.76
C ALA A 48 12.91 -11.71 -2.19
N MET A 49 11.94 -11.21 -2.96
CA MET A 49 10.52 -11.15 -2.56
C MET A 49 9.88 -12.54 -2.44
N ILE A 50 10.26 -13.47 -3.33
CA ILE A 50 9.76 -14.85 -3.33
C ILE A 50 10.48 -15.70 -2.28
N ALA A 51 11.78 -15.45 -2.06
CA ALA A 51 12.63 -16.23 -1.19
C ALA A 51 12.04 -16.42 0.22
N LYS A 52 12.03 -17.67 0.67
CA LYS A 52 11.62 -18.04 2.03
C LYS A 52 12.86 -18.09 2.92
N MET A 53 13.07 -17.04 3.69
CA MET A 53 14.14 -17.01 4.70
C MET A 53 13.84 -18.03 5.83
N THR A 54 14.63 -19.10 5.87
CA THR A 54 14.62 -20.13 6.92
C THR A 54 15.64 -19.76 7.99
N GLY A 55 15.17 -19.35 9.17
CA GLY A 55 16.04 -18.94 10.27
C GLY A 55 15.29 -18.24 11.40
N LYS A 56 15.88 -18.20 12.59
CA LYS A 56 15.31 -17.50 13.75
C LYS A 56 15.61 -16.01 13.64
N ARG A 57 14.58 -15.16 13.72
CA ARG A 57 14.74 -13.70 13.68
C ARG A 57 15.26 -13.20 15.04
N PRO A 58 16.22 -12.25 15.09
CA PRO A 58 16.64 -11.65 16.34
C PRO A 58 15.50 -10.87 17.00
N LEU A 59 15.57 -10.70 18.32
CA LEU A 59 14.61 -9.93 19.08
C LEU A 59 14.73 -8.42 18.78
N GLY A 60 13.62 -7.70 18.82
CA GLY A 60 13.58 -6.23 18.73
C GLY A 60 12.93 -5.66 17.46
N ARG A 61 13.01 -6.34 16.30
CA ARG A 61 12.35 -5.87 15.06
C ARG A 61 10.88 -6.35 15.01
N PRO A 62 9.91 -5.52 14.55
CA PRO A 62 8.56 -5.98 14.27
C PRO A 62 8.56 -7.26 13.43
N ARG A 63 7.71 -8.22 13.80
CA ARG A 63 7.63 -9.52 13.13
C ARG A 63 7.15 -9.36 11.68
N THR A 64 6.25 -8.41 11.45
CA THR A 64 5.63 -8.10 10.16
C THR A 64 6.66 -7.65 9.13
N ARG A 65 6.72 -8.37 8.00
CA ARG A 65 7.53 -8.00 6.84
C ARG A 65 6.73 -7.07 5.94
N TRP A 66 7.42 -6.31 5.09
CA TRP A 66 6.77 -5.51 4.06
C TRP A 66 5.84 -6.37 3.18
N LYS A 67 6.30 -7.57 2.77
CA LYS A 67 5.50 -8.57 2.04
C LYS A 67 4.18 -8.90 2.74
N ASP A 68 4.22 -9.13 4.06
CA ASP A 68 3.04 -9.48 4.85
C ASP A 68 2.03 -8.32 4.84
N SER A 69 2.52 -7.08 4.94
CA SER A 69 1.68 -5.88 4.86
C SER A 69 1.01 -5.74 3.49
N VAL A 70 1.73 -5.92 2.38
CA VAL A 70 1.12 -5.78 1.05
C VAL A 70 0.15 -6.90 0.73
N VAL A 71 0.45 -8.14 1.15
CA VAL A 71 -0.51 -9.25 1.02
C VAL A 71 -1.78 -8.97 1.83
N LYS A 72 -1.65 -8.39 3.03
CA LYS A 72 -2.80 -7.96 3.82
C LYS A 72 -3.62 -6.89 3.10
N ASP A 73 -2.97 -5.85 2.56
CA ASP A 73 -3.69 -4.82 1.81
C ASP A 73 -4.39 -5.39 0.57
N LEU A 74 -3.73 -6.30 -0.15
CA LEU A 74 -4.29 -6.92 -1.35
C LEU A 74 -5.57 -7.71 -1.00
N ARG A 75 -5.55 -8.44 0.11
CA ARG A 75 -6.72 -9.17 0.62
C ARG A 75 -7.86 -8.26 1.07
N VAL A 76 -7.55 -7.06 1.58
CA VAL A 76 -8.57 -6.06 1.94
C VAL A 76 -9.32 -5.57 0.70
N LEU A 77 -8.62 -5.41 -0.43
CA LEU A 77 -9.28 -5.06 -1.69
C LEU A 77 -9.99 -6.24 -2.34
N GLN A 78 -9.36 -7.42 -2.34
CA GLN A 78 -9.92 -8.63 -2.92
C GLN A 78 -9.31 -9.87 -2.26
N GLU A 79 -10.12 -10.61 -1.50
CA GLU A 79 -9.68 -11.75 -0.68
C GLU A 79 -8.92 -12.82 -1.47
N ARG A 80 -9.35 -13.08 -2.71
CA ARG A 80 -8.79 -14.12 -3.59
C ARG A 80 -7.80 -13.59 -4.64
N ALA A 81 -7.39 -12.32 -4.55
CA ALA A 81 -6.46 -11.76 -5.52
C ALA A 81 -5.09 -12.44 -5.45
N GLN A 82 -4.58 -12.82 -6.62
CA GLN A 82 -3.23 -13.33 -6.78
C GLN A 82 -2.32 -12.23 -7.30
N VAL A 83 -1.04 -12.27 -6.89
CA VAL A 83 -0.07 -11.25 -7.30
C VAL A 83 0.23 -11.32 -8.79
N ASP A 84 -0.04 -12.46 -9.46
CA ASP A 84 0.16 -12.63 -10.90
C ASP A 84 -0.69 -11.69 -11.76
N ILE A 85 -1.78 -11.16 -11.21
CA ILE A 85 -2.56 -10.09 -11.86
C ILE A 85 -1.67 -8.86 -12.17
N ALA A 86 -0.57 -8.67 -11.43
CA ALA A 86 0.40 -7.61 -11.68
C ALA A 86 1.05 -7.67 -13.08
N TYR A 87 1.03 -8.81 -13.78
CA TYR A 87 1.50 -8.87 -15.17
C TYR A 87 0.61 -8.06 -16.11
N ASN A 88 -0.70 -8.05 -15.88
CA ASN A 88 -1.62 -7.16 -16.57
C ASN A 88 -1.57 -5.77 -15.94
N ARG A 89 -0.91 -4.82 -16.62
CA ARG A 89 -0.76 -3.45 -16.10
C ARG A 89 -2.09 -2.74 -15.90
N GLU A 90 -3.06 -2.97 -16.77
CA GLU A 90 -4.36 -2.31 -16.71
C GLU A 90 -5.17 -2.83 -15.51
N GLU A 91 -5.23 -4.16 -15.35
CA GLU A 91 -5.87 -4.77 -14.18
C GLU A 91 -5.16 -4.39 -12.89
N TRP A 92 -3.82 -4.39 -12.87
CA TRP A 92 -3.04 -3.95 -11.71
C TRP A 92 -3.33 -2.49 -11.35
N ASN A 93 -3.49 -1.62 -12.35
CA ASN A 93 -3.81 -0.22 -12.12
C ASN A 93 -5.16 -0.05 -11.42
N LYS A 94 -6.13 -0.95 -11.64
CA LYS A 94 -7.41 -0.94 -10.91
C LYS A 94 -7.20 -1.11 -9.41
N PHE A 95 -6.27 -1.98 -8.97
CA PHE A 95 -5.93 -2.12 -7.54
C PHE A 95 -5.22 -0.89 -6.99
N VAL A 96 -4.30 -0.30 -7.75
CA VAL A 96 -3.57 0.92 -7.36
C VAL A 96 -4.53 2.08 -7.13
N MET A 97 -5.49 2.27 -8.05
CA MET A 97 -6.52 3.30 -7.95
C MET A 97 -7.51 3.00 -6.83
N ALA A 98 -8.03 1.76 -6.74
CA ALA A 98 -8.93 1.37 -5.66
C ALA A 98 -8.30 1.56 -4.26
N ALA A 99 -6.99 1.37 -4.14
CA ALA A 99 -6.25 1.63 -2.90
C ALA A 99 -6.15 3.11 -2.55
N LEU A 100 -6.06 3.97 -3.57
CA LEU A 100 -6.02 5.43 -3.40
C LEU A 100 -7.41 5.98 -3.05
N ASP A 101 -8.44 5.41 -3.68
CA ASP A 101 -9.85 5.76 -3.53
C ASP A 101 -10.51 5.10 -2.30
N LEU A 102 -9.73 4.41 -1.47
CA LEU A 102 -10.13 3.83 -0.18
C LEU A 102 -10.41 4.93 0.87
N ASN A 103 -11.21 5.93 0.49
CA ASN A 103 -11.98 6.84 1.33
C ASN A 103 -13.44 6.34 1.50
N GLY A 104 -13.78 5.12 1.02
CA GLY A 104 -15.03 4.39 1.32
C GLY A 104 -14.92 3.44 2.54
N PRO A 105 -16.03 2.89 3.06
CA PRO A 105 -16.31 2.60 4.47
C PRO A 105 -15.56 1.39 5.03
N LEU A 106 -14.23 1.45 5.10
CA LEU A 106 -13.39 0.44 5.76
C LEU A 106 -12.45 1.05 6.80
N SER A 107 -12.76 2.25 7.30
CA SER A 107 -12.09 2.86 8.46
C SER A 107 -12.84 2.65 9.79
N CYS A 108 -13.76 1.68 9.85
CA CYS A 108 -14.43 1.29 11.10
C CYS A 108 -14.21 -0.20 11.37
N ILE A 109 -13.01 -0.52 11.86
CA ILE A 109 -12.80 -1.48 12.96
C ILE A 109 -11.80 -0.81 13.90
#